data_AF-A0AAD4QXE2-F1
#
_entry.id   AF-A0AAD4QXE2-F1
#
_cell.length_a   1.000
_cell.length_b   1.000
_cell.length_c   1.000
_cell.angle_alpha   90.00
_cell.angle_beta   90.00
_cell.angle_gamma   90.00
#
_symmetry.space_group_name_H-M   'P 1'
#
loop_
_entity.id
_entity.type
_entity.pdbx_description
1 polymer ?
#
loop_
_entity_poly.entity_id
_entity_poly.type
_entity_poly.pdbx_seq_one_letter_code
_entity_poly.pdbx_strand_id
1 'polypeptide(L)'
;MELTRSGKREKPREKVKTDPLEYWKNATYNFPNLAKGARRYLSATATSVASEGLFSTARDVFTYKRMSLRPRKAEMIIFLQRNLPLYNYKY
;
A
#
# COMPACT_ATOMS: atom_id res chain seq x y z
N MET A 1 -44.88 26.70 19.16
CA MET A 1 -44.66 25.25 18.91
C MET A 1 -43.44 25.12 18.03
N GLU A 2 -42.30 24.85 18.67
CA GLU A 2 -41.00 24.76 18.02
C GLU A 2 -40.83 23.39 17.35
N LEU A 3 -40.34 23.38 16.12
CA LEU A 3 -39.65 22.21 15.55
C LEU A 3 -38.36 22.73 14.93
N THR A 4 -37.30 22.67 15.72
CA THR A 4 -35.93 22.92 15.29
C THR A 4 -35.57 21.90 14.20
N ARG A 5 -35.48 22.37 12.94
CA ARG A 5 -34.80 21.63 11.87
C ARG A 5 -33.35 21.44 12.32
N SER A 6 -33.07 20.28 12.92
CA SER A 6 -31.72 19.83 13.22
C SER A 6 -30.92 19.84 11.92
N GLY A 7 -30.10 20.87 11.77
CA GLY A 7 -29.17 21.00 10.66
C GLY A 7 -28.23 19.82 10.70
N LYS A 8 -28.47 18.86 9.80
CA LYS A 8 -27.46 17.85 9.46
C LYS A 8 -26.19 18.62 9.13
N ARG A 9 -25.17 18.47 9.97
CA ARG A 9 -23.81 18.96 9.69
C ARG A 9 -23.28 18.16 8.52
N GLU A 10 -23.68 18.53 7.32
CA GLU A 10 -23.12 17.97 6.10
C GLU A 10 -21.67 18.41 6.04
N LYS A 11 -20.75 17.47 6.23
CA LYS A 11 -19.33 17.74 6.01
C LYS A 11 -19.16 18.14 4.54
N PRO A 12 -18.40 19.20 4.23
CA PRO A 12 -18.16 19.60 2.84
C PRO A 12 -17.70 18.40 2.05
N ARG A 13 -18.27 18.16 0.86
CA ARG A 13 -17.83 17.07 -0.02
C ARG A 13 -16.35 17.28 -0.33
N GLU A 14 -15.49 16.44 0.24
CA GLU A 14 -14.07 16.46 -0.05
C GLU A 14 -13.85 16.20 -1.54
N LYS A 15 -12.88 16.91 -2.13
CA LYS A 15 -12.59 16.80 -3.56
C LYS A 15 -12.22 15.34 -3.89
N VAL A 16 -12.80 14.79 -4.95
CA VAL A 16 -12.62 13.39 -5.43
C VAL A 16 -11.16 13.05 -5.77
N LYS A 17 -10.25 14.03 -5.81
CA LYS A 17 -8.84 13.87 -6.21
C LYS A 17 -7.85 13.64 -5.06
N THR A 18 -8.29 13.60 -3.81
CA THR A 18 -7.38 13.36 -2.68
C THR A 18 -7.02 11.88 -2.58
N ASP A 19 -5.75 11.54 -2.31
CA ASP A 19 -5.34 10.15 -2.05
C ASP A 19 -6.17 9.60 -0.86
N PRO A 20 -6.90 8.48 -1.04
CA PRO A 20 -7.64 7.85 0.04
C PRO A 20 -6.80 7.58 1.29
N LEU A 21 -5.52 7.22 1.14
CA LEU A 21 -4.64 6.98 2.28
C LEU A 21 -4.31 8.27 3.04
N GLU A 22 -4.14 9.38 2.33
CA GLU A 22 -3.92 10.72 2.91
C GLU A 22 -5.18 11.21 3.63
N TYR A 23 -6.35 11.00 3.05
CA TYR A 23 -7.63 11.29 3.70
C TYR A 23 -7.77 10.54 5.03
N TRP A 24 -7.56 9.21 5.02
CA TRP A 24 -7.68 8.40 6.23
C TRP A 24 -6.61 8.72 7.28
N LYS A 25 -5.46 9.27 6.88
CA LYS A 25 -4.45 9.80 7.80
C LYS A 25 -4.99 11.00 8.59
N ASN A 26 -5.66 11.93 7.91
CA ASN A 26 -6.25 13.12 8.54
C ASN A 26 -7.55 12.78 9.30
N ALA A 27 -8.32 11.80 8.82
CA ALA A 27 -9.55 11.34 9.45
C ALA A 27 -9.32 10.50 10.71
N THR A 28 -8.08 10.09 11.03
CA THR A 28 -7.73 9.35 12.26
C THR A 28 -8.19 10.04 13.53
N TYR A 29 -8.10 11.37 13.57
CA TYR A 29 -8.50 12.18 14.72
C TYR A 29 -10.01 12.06 14.99
N ASN A 30 -10.82 12.04 13.93
CA ASN A 30 -12.27 11.98 14.03
C ASN A 30 -12.79 10.53 14.13
N PHE A 31 -12.09 9.57 13.52
CA PHE A 31 -12.54 8.18 13.39
C PHE A 31 -11.37 7.19 13.56
N PRO A 32 -10.84 7.02 14.78
CA PRO A 32 -9.62 6.23 15.02
C PRO A 32 -9.76 4.75 14.64
N ASN A 33 -10.90 4.14 14.95
CA ASN A 33 -11.17 2.72 14.65
C ASN A 33 -11.36 2.46 13.16
N LEU A 34 -12.10 3.35 12.48
CA LEU A 34 -12.36 3.22 11.06
C LEU A 34 -11.10 3.50 10.23
N ALA A 35 -10.30 4.49 10.63
CA ALA A 35 -9.02 4.76 10.00
C ALA A 35 -8.03 3.60 10.17
N LYS A 36 -8.07 2.87 11.28
CA LYS A 36 -7.26 1.65 11.47
C LYS A 36 -7.63 0.56 10.45
N GLY A 37 -8.93 0.35 10.22
CA GLY A 37 -9.41 -0.58 9.19
C GLY A 37 -9.04 -0.10 7.79
N ALA A 38 -9.35 1.15 7.47
CA ALA A 38 -9.09 1.74 6.16
C ALA A 38 -7.62 1.67 5.77
N ARG A 39 -6.68 1.95 6.69
CA ARG A 39 -5.24 1.79 6.42
C ARG A 39 -4.89 0.37 5.97
N ARG A 40 -5.46 -0.66 6.60
CA ARG A 40 -5.16 -2.06 6.27
C ARG A 40 -5.73 -2.49 4.92
N TYR A 41 -6.95 -2.07 4.61
CA TYR A 41 -7.62 -2.47 3.37
C TYR A 41 -7.17 -1.67 2.16
N LEU A 42 -6.82 -0.39 2.33
CA LEU A 42 -6.37 0.48 1.24
C LEU A 42 -4.87 0.35 0.96
N SER A 43 -4.07 -0.19 1.88
CA SER A 43 -2.64 -0.44 1.63
C SER A 43 -2.40 -1.64 0.71
N ALA A 44 -3.37 -2.55 0.60
CA ALA A 44 -3.27 -3.70 -0.27
C ALA A 44 -3.61 -3.29 -1.71
N THR A 45 -2.76 -3.65 -2.66
CA THR A 45 -3.09 -3.55 -4.08
C THR A 45 -4.25 -4.49 -4.39
N ALA A 46 -5.25 -4.03 -5.13
CA ALA A 46 -6.41 -4.83 -5.52
C ALA A 46 -6.07 -5.98 -6.50
N THR A 47 -4.83 -6.05 -6.99
CA THR A 47 -4.41 -6.94 -8.07
C THR A 47 -3.21 -7.81 -7.67
N SER A 48 -3.12 -9.00 -8.28
CA SER A 48 -1.97 -9.93 -8.16
C SER A 48 -0.72 -9.43 -8.88
N VAL A 49 -0.82 -8.35 -9.66
CA VAL A 49 0.24 -7.82 -10.53
C VAL A 49 1.54 -7.56 -9.75
N ALA A 50 1.45 -7.09 -8.51
CA ALA A 50 2.64 -6.89 -7.66
C ALA A 50 3.36 -8.21 -7.33
N SER A 51 2.59 -9.27 -7.07
CA SER A 51 3.11 -10.62 -6.82
C SER A 51 3.66 -11.25 -8.10
N GLU A 52 3.02 -11.04 -9.24
CA GLU A 52 3.50 -11.53 -10.54
C GLU A 52 4.83 -10.88 -10.94
N GLY A 53 4.98 -9.58 -10.71
CA GLY A 53 6.27 -8.88 -10.92
C GLY A 53 7.38 -9.44 -10.02
N LEU A 54 7.05 -9.76 -8.77
CA LEU A 54 7.97 -10.42 -7.85
C LEU A 54 8.39 -11.81 -8.36
N PHE A 55 7.43 -12.63 -8.80
CA PHE A 55 7.71 -13.97 -9.33
C PHE A 55 8.45 -13.94 -10.66
N SER A 56 8.21 -12.94 -11.52
CA SER A 56 9.00 -12.76 -12.74
C SER A 56 10.46 -12.43 -12.42
N THR A 57 10.69 -11.51 -11.48
CA THR A 57 12.05 -11.14 -11.04
C THR A 57 12.73 -12.32 -10.36
N ALA A 58 11.99 -13.07 -9.55
CA ALA A 58 12.47 -14.30 -8.92
C ALA A 58 12.86 -15.34 -9.98
N ARG A 59 12.03 -15.51 -11.02
CA ARG A 59 12.34 -16.38 -12.15
C ARG A 59 13.67 -15.99 -12.78
N ASP A 60 13.96 -14.70 -13.00
CA ASP A 60 15.26 -14.29 -13.55
C ASP A 60 16.43 -14.64 -12.62
N VAL A 61 16.28 -14.45 -11.30
CA VAL A 61 17.29 -14.85 -10.30
C VAL A 61 17.55 -16.37 -10.32
N PHE A 62 16.50 -17.17 -10.47
CA PHE A 62 16.60 -18.63 -10.53
C PHE A 62 17.04 -19.17 -11.91
N THR A 63 16.68 -18.48 -13.01
CA THR A 63 16.96 -18.90 -14.38
C THR A 63 18.36 -18.48 -14.84
N TYR A 64 18.82 -17.28 -14.50
CA TYR A 64 20.14 -16.76 -14.92
C TYR A 64 21.30 -17.35 -14.10
N LYS A 65 21.05 -17.89 -12.89
CA LYS A 65 22.08 -18.40 -11.97
C LYS A 65 21.84 -19.85 -11.56
N ARG A 66 21.83 -20.78 -12.52
CA ARG A 66 21.85 -22.25 -12.27
C ARG A 66 23.10 -22.78 -11.53
N MET A 67 23.89 -21.93 -10.86
CA MET A 67 24.98 -22.34 -9.96
C MET A 67 24.60 -22.04 -8.50
N SER A 68 24.08 -23.07 -7.81
CA SER A 68 24.19 -23.26 -6.35
C SER A 68 23.70 -22.11 -5.44
N LEU A 69 22.75 -21.29 -5.88
CA LEU A 69 22.18 -20.28 -4.99
C LEU A 69 21.20 -20.95 -4.02
N ARG A 70 21.56 -21.01 -2.74
CA ARG A 70 20.66 -21.51 -1.70
C ARG A 70 19.37 -20.68 -1.68
N PRO A 71 18.17 -21.27 -1.47
CA PRO A 71 16.89 -20.55 -1.46
C PRO A 71 16.89 -19.29 -0.59
N ARG A 72 17.52 -19.37 0.59
CA ARG A 72 17.68 -18.24 1.51
C ARG A 72 18.45 -17.05 0.91
N LYS A 73 19.50 -17.32 0.11
CA LYS A 73 20.25 -16.26 -0.57
C LYS A 73 19.45 -15.65 -1.72
N ALA A 74 18.66 -16.46 -2.43
CA ALA A 74 17.77 -15.98 -3.48
C ALA A 74 16.72 -15.01 -2.91
N GLU A 75 16.09 -15.38 -1.80
CA GLU A 75 15.13 -14.54 -1.08
C GLU A 75 15.73 -13.18 -0.70
N MET A 76 16.94 -13.17 -0.13
CA MET A 76 17.63 -11.93 0.24
C MET A 76 17.91 -11.03 -0.98
N ILE A 77 18.35 -11.61 -2.10
CA ILE A 77 18.62 -10.85 -3.33
C ILE A 77 17.33 -10.26 -3.89
N ILE A 78 16.25 -11.04 -3.96
CA ILE A 78 14.94 -10.57 -4.43
C ILE A 78 14.42 -9.45 -3.53
N PHE A 79 14.55 -9.59 -2.21
CA PHE A 79 14.19 -8.56 -1.25
C PHE A 79 14.97 -7.27 -1.49
N LEU A 80 16.30 -7.34 -1.62
CA LEU A 80 17.13 -6.17 -1.86
C LEU A 80 16.79 -5.51 -3.20
N GLN A 81 16.73 -6.27 -4.29
CA GLN A 81 16.42 -5.75 -5.62
C GLN A 81 15.07 -5.02 -5.65
N ARG A 82 14.07 -5.50 -4.90
CA ARG A 82 12.76 -4.85 -4.86
C ARG A 82 12.71 -3.59 -3.98
N ASN A 83 13.49 -3.55 -2.89
CA ASN A 83 13.43 -2.46 -1.91
C ASN A 83 14.47 -1.36 -2.16
N LEU A 84 15.60 -1.64 -2.82
CA LEU A 84 16.64 -0.64 -3.10
C LEU A 84 16.12 0.62 -3.83
N PRO A 85 15.21 0.53 -4.83
CA PRO A 85 14.62 1.71 -5.45
C PRO A 85 13.83 2.59 -4.47
N LEU A 86 13.25 2.04 -3.41
CA LEU A 86 12.52 2.80 -2.38
C LEU A 86 13.45 3.71 -1.57
N TYR A 87 14.73 3.37 -1.49
CA TYR A 87 15.76 4.13 -0.79
C TYR A 87 16.54 5.08 -1.72
N ASN A 88 16.10 5.27 -2.97
CA ASN A 88 16.83 6.03 -4.00
C ASN A 88 18.28 5.54 -4.20
N TYR A 89 18.53 4.25 -3.95
CA TYR A 89 19.84 3.67 -4.14
C TYR A 89 20.15 3.53 -5.63
N LYS A 90 21.24 4.13 -6.09
CA LYS A 90 21.79 3.97 -7.45
C LYS A 90 22.97 3.00 -7.41
N TYR A 91 23.01 2.10 -8.38
CA TYR A 91 24.09 1.13 -8.56
C TYR A 91 25.39 1.80 -9.04
#